data_AF-A0A504YR19-F1
#
_entry.id   AF-A0A504YR19-F1
#
_cell.length_a   1.000
_cell.length_b   1.000
_cell.length_c   1.000
_cell.angle_alpha   90.00
_cell.angle_beta   90.00
_cell.angle_gamma   90.00
#
_symmetry.space_group_name_H-M   'P 1'
#
loop_
_entity.id
_entity.type
_entity.pdbx_description
1 polymer ?
#
loop_
_entity_poly.entity_id
_entity_poly.type
_entity_poly.pdbx_seq_one_letter_code
_entity_poly.pdbx_strand_id
1 'polypeptide(L)'
;MNEWSRVKAPIAPLQDRELLPSNGPDLPVTPAITNPVNCHPHIMRSMLPNMPSSAKLLTGCPLHLGLVMHPFRDLSDLHTINSEVIVRCRSCRTYINPFIQFLEPGRRWRCPVCFLANSVPDDFYHDPGTQTYGEPSRRPGIRSATIEFIPPSEYMLLPPHPANYLFCFDVSRNAIATGYLRLVCGRLTALLNRISGDSRRQIAFITYDSAVNFYKLCGDTVRFMICPDLDEPLLPDYEGLVDRINNSAEAIQDFLHQLPQALASTNDVGNCLGSVSQIRLRLIGETGGRISSFTTSIPTVGAGTPRPRENPNERSLGDAKFLGPATDFCKTFSLDCSAQQVAVDCSC
;
A
#
# COMPACT_ATOMS: atom_id res chain seq x y z
N MET A 1 7.77 -16.31 40.37
CA MET A 1 8.53 -15.14 39.89
C MET A 1 8.38 -15.15 38.38
N ASN A 2 7.77 -14.13 37.77
CA ASN A 2 7.48 -14.14 36.33
C ASN A 2 8.81 -14.31 35.58
N GLU A 3 8.92 -15.18 34.57
CA GLU A 3 10.21 -15.46 33.89
C GLU A 3 10.87 -14.16 33.39
N TRP A 4 10.03 -13.20 32.98
CA TRP A 4 10.39 -11.85 32.56
C TRP A 4 10.98 -10.94 33.65
N SER A 5 10.78 -11.27 34.93
CA SER A 5 11.44 -10.57 36.05
C SER A 5 12.96 -10.74 36.01
N ARG A 6 13.45 -11.88 35.49
CA ARG A 6 14.90 -12.16 35.36
C ARG A 6 15.57 -11.29 34.29
N VAL A 7 14.82 -10.92 33.24
CA VAL A 7 15.32 -10.08 32.13
C VAL A 7 15.46 -8.60 32.52
N LYS A 8 14.85 -8.17 33.64
CA LYS A 8 14.95 -6.80 34.17
C LYS A 8 16.14 -6.58 35.11
N ALA A 9 16.94 -7.61 35.34
CA ALA A 9 18.18 -7.56 36.12
C ALA A 9 19.40 -7.72 35.19
N PRO A 10 20.62 -7.42 35.64
CA PRO A 10 21.83 -7.75 34.90
C PRO A 10 21.85 -9.25 34.57
N ILE A 11 21.93 -9.58 33.29
CA ILE A 11 22.03 -10.94 32.78
C ILE A 11 23.51 -11.22 32.50
N ALA A 12 24.00 -12.40 32.84
CA ALA A 12 25.33 -12.87 32.50
C ALA A 12 25.23 -13.86 31.32
N PRO A 13 25.41 -13.44 30.06
CA PRO A 13 25.09 -14.27 28.88
C PRO A 13 25.92 -15.56 28.79
N LEU A 14 27.07 -15.61 29.48
CA LEU A 14 27.95 -16.77 29.54
C LEU A 14 27.52 -17.81 30.59
N GLN A 15 26.70 -17.43 31.56
CA GLN A 15 26.31 -18.26 32.70
C GLN A 15 24.81 -18.63 32.63
N ASP A 16 23.98 -17.70 32.18
CA ASP A 16 22.54 -17.86 32.09
C ASP A 16 22.16 -18.63 30.83
N ARG A 17 21.69 -19.87 30.99
CA ARG A 17 21.31 -20.77 29.86
C ARG A 17 19.84 -20.67 29.45
N GLU A 18 19.01 -20.05 30.29
CA GLU A 18 17.55 -19.91 30.09
C GLU A 18 17.19 -18.43 29.85
N LEU A 19 17.67 -17.88 28.73
CA LEU A 19 17.46 -16.47 28.36
C LEU A 19 16.17 -16.21 27.60
N LEU A 20 15.70 -17.23 26.88
CA LEU A 20 14.48 -17.17 26.10
C LEU A 20 13.35 -17.74 26.95
N PRO A 21 12.35 -16.93 27.32
CA PRO A 21 11.21 -17.41 28.08
C PRO A 21 10.41 -18.44 27.29
N SER A 22 9.81 -19.38 28.03
CA SER A 22 9.21 -20.60 27.49
C SER A 22 7.91 -20.38 26.70
N ASN A 23 7.33 -19.18 26.80
CA ASN A 23 6.06 -18.78 26.20
C ASN A 23 6.22 -17.94 24.90
N GLY A 24 7.41 -17.93 24.30
CA GLY A 24 7.71 -17.15 23.09
C GLY A 24 8.16 -15.71 23.41
N PRO A 25 8.51 -14.90 22.38
CA PRO A 25 8.92 -13.52 22.60
C PRO A 25 7.78 -12.71 23.23
N ASP A 26 8.05 -11.97 24.31
CA ASP A 26 7.07 -11.06 24.89
C ASP A 26 6.57 -10.09 23.82
N LEU A 27 5.30 -9.72 23.95
CA LEU A 27 4.83 -8.50 23.31
C LEU A 27 5.79 -7.36 23.73
N PRO A 28 6.23 -6.50 22.78
CA PRO A 28 7.19 -5.45 23.08
C PRO A 28 6.77 -4.73 24.34
N VAL A 29 7.69 -4.59 25.30
CA VAL A 29 7.40 -3.94 26.58
C VAL A 29 6.73 -2.61 26.28
N THR A 30 5.42 -2.54 26.55
CA THR A 30 4.68 -1.31 26.39
C THR A 30 5.27 -0.35 27.40
N PRO A 31 5.66 0.88 27.00
CA PRO A 31 6.05 1.89 27.97
C PRO A 31 4.94 1.96 29.03
N ALA A 32 5.28 2.13 30.30
CA ALA A 32 4.27 2.32 31.34
C ALA A 32 3.48 3.58 30.97
N ILE A 33 2.32 3.37 30.34
CA ILE A 33 1.51 4.43 29.80
C ILE A 33 0.92 5.15 31.02
N THR A 34 1.45 6.32 31.35
CA THR A 34 0.94 7.16 32.46
C THR A 34 -0.39 7.81 32.12
N ASN A 35 -0.71 7.94 30.82
CA ASN A 35 -1.97 8.51 30.32
C ASN A 35 -2.70 7.47 29.45
N PRO A 36 -3.92 7.01 29.81
CA PRO A 36 -4.63 5.94 29.09
C PRO A 36 -4.76 6.16 27.57
N VAL A 37 -4.54 7.38 27.09
CA VAL A 37 -4.59 7.73 25.67
C VAL A 37 -3.19 7.71 25.04
N ASN A 38 -2.84 6.62 24.34
CA ASN A 38 -1.67 6.54 23.46
C ASN A 38 -1.97 5.70 22.21
N CYS A 39 -1.14 5.81 21.17
CA CYS A 39 -1.28 5.00 19.97
C CYS A 39 -1.04 3.52 20.29
N HIS A 40 -1.82 2.64 19.68
CA HIS A 40 -1.68 1.21 19.88
C HIS A 40 -0.32 0.73 19.30
N PRO A 41 0.46 -0.10 20.01
CA PRO A 41 1.83 -0.48 19.61
C PRO A 41 1.89 -1.28 18.30
N HIS A 42 0.77 -1.83 17.84
CA HIS A 42 0.67 -2.48 16.52
C HIS A 42 0.42 -1.51 15.36
N ILE A 43 0.05 -0.26 15.65
CA ILE A 43 -0.13 0.81 14.67
C ILE A 43 1.15 1.63 14.57
N MET A 44 1.71 2.03 15.71
CA MET A 44 2.97 2.78 15.77
C MET A 44 3.71 2.49 17.07
N ARG A 45 5.01 2.22 16.98
CA ARG A 45 5.90 2.07 18.15
C ARG A 45 7.30 2.61 17.88
N SER A 46 7.94 3.09 18.94
CA SER A 46 9.36 3.46 18.93
C SER A 46 10.24 2.27 19.31
N MET A 47 11.41 2.15 18.68
CA MET A 47 12.46 1.22 19.12
C MET A 47 13.02 1.60 20.49
N LEU A 48 12.99 2.89 20.82
CA LEU A 48 13.39 3.44 22.12
C LEU A 48 12.15 4.03 22.81
N PRO A 49 11.51 3.32 23.75
CA PRO A 49 10.35 3.85 24.45
C PRO A 49 10.71 5.04 25.35
N ASN A 50 11.96 5.10 25.81
CA ASN A 50 12.52 6.25 26.50
C ASN A 50 13.39 7.05 25.54
N MET A 51 12.88 8.22 25.13
CA MET A 51 13.61 9.09 24.22
C MET A 51 14.88 9.65 24.88
N PRO A 52 16.07 9.53 24.23
CA PRO A 52 17.28 10.20 24.69
C PRO A 52 17.07 11.71 24.77
N SER A 53 17.47 12.33 25.89
CA SER A 53 17.27 13.76 26.15
C SER A 53 18.19 14.67 25.31
N SER A 54 19.21 14.12 24.65
CA SER A 54 20.14 14.87 23.81
C SER A 54 20.70 14.02 22.67
N ALA A 55 21.11 14.67 21.58
CA ALA A 55 21.78 14.02 20.46
C ALA A 55 23.08 13.33 20.89
N LYS A 56 23.84 13.92 21.83
CA LYS A 56 25.07 13.32 22.36
C LYS A 56 24.80 11.97 23.05
N LEU A 57 23.71 11.88 23.83
CA LEU A 57 23.30 10.63 24.45
C LEU A 57 22.88 9.59 23.40
N LEU A 58 22.17 10.01 22.36
CA LEU A 58 21.79 9.13 21.25
C LEU A 58 23.01 8.60 20.50
N THR A 59 23.98 9.45 20.15
CA THR A 59 25.21 9.03 19.44
C THR A 59 26.11 8.14 20.31
N GLY A 60 26.10 8.33 21.63
CA GLY A 60 26.81 7.45 22.57
C GLY A 60 26.08 6.13 22.84
N CYS A 61 24.81 6.01 22.45
CA CYS A 61 24.02 4.80 22.62
C CYS A 61 24.24 3.88 21.40
N PRO A 62 24.54 2.59 21.58
CA PRO A 62 24.64 1.64 20.47
C PRO A 62 23.28 1.29 19.85
N LEU A 63 22.17 1.79 20.41
CA LEU A 63 20.81 1.54 19.94
C LEU A 63 20.35 2.61 18.95
N HIS A 64 19.60 2.19 17.94
CA HIS A 64 19.06 3.09 16.92
C HIS A 64 17.72 3.68 17.36
N LEU A 65 17.54 4.98 17.14
CA LEU A 65 16.23 5.62 17.24
C LEU A 65 15.47 5.44 15.93
N GLY A 66 14.27 4.88 15.99
CA GLY A 66 13.38 4.80 14.84
C GLY A 66 11.97 4.36 15.23
N LEU A 67 11.05 4.52 14.28
CA LEU A 67 9.64 4.21 14.43
C LEU A 67 9.27 3.06 13.49
N VAL A 68 8.46 2.13 13.99
CA VAL A 68 7.81 1.09 13.19
C VAL A 68 6.32 1.42 13.15
N MET A 69 5.77 1.51 11.92
CA MET A 69 4.40 1.94 11.69
C MET A 69 3.66 0.96 10.77
N HIS A 70 2.41 0.68 11.10
CA HIS A 70 1.45 -0.06 10.27
C HIS A 70 0.13 0.74 10.23
N PRO A 71 0.09 1.86 9.49
CA PRO A 71 -0.98 2.85 9.59
C PRO A 71 -2.35 2.29 9.16
N PHE A 72 -2.40 1.39 8.18
CA PHE A 72 -3.63 0.77 7.66
C PHE A 72 -3.86 -0.63 8.25
N ARG A 73 -3.55 -0.85 9.53
CA ARG A 73 -3.90 -2.12 10.19
C ARG A 73 -5.41 -2.21 10.31
N ASP A 74 -5.99 -3.39 10.11
CA ASP A 74 -7.41 -3.61 10.40
C ASP A 74 -7.67 -3.40 11.90
N LEU A 75 -8.59 -2.48 12.20
CA LEU A 75 -9.01 -2.13 13.56
C LEU A 75 -10.51 -2.36 13.69
N SER A 76 -10.93 -2.97 14.81
CA SER A 76 -12.34 -3.22 15.10
C SER A 76 -13.09 -1.98 15.60
N ASP A 77 -12.38 -0.99 16.15
CA ASP A 77 -12.95 0.20 16.81
C ASP A 77 -12.18 1.47 16.45
N LEU A 78 -12.31 1.90 15.18
CA LEU A 78 -11.74 3.15 14.69
C LEU A 78 -12.82 4.24 14.68
N HIS A 79 -12.56 5.34 15.40
CA HIS A 79 -13.50 6.46 15.47
C HIS A 79 -13.35 7.35 14.23
N THR A 80 -14.37 7.35 13.38
CA THR A 80 -14.45 8.26 12.23
C THR A 80 -15.09 9.59 12.65
N ILE A 81 -14.43 10.70 12.36
CA ILE A 81 -14.88 12.06 12.65
C ILE A 81 -15.28 12.74 11.35
N ASN A 82 -16.56 13.07 11.23
CA ASN A 82 -17.08 13.94 10.18
C ASN A 82 -17.24 15.36 10.74
N SER A 83 -16.37 16.27 10.32
CA SER A 83 -16.34 17.67 10.78
C SER A 83 -15.94 18.55 9.62
N GLU A 84 -16.67 19.66 9.41
CA GLU A 84 -16.36 20.62 8.34
C GLU A 84 -14.96 21.23 8.52
N VAL A 85 -14.58 21.48 9.78
CA VAL A 85 -13.28 22.03 10.14
C VAL A 85 -12.40 20.97 10.78
N ILE A 86 -11.24 20.71 10.18
CA ILE A 86 -10.16 19.89 10.76
C ILE A 86 -9.15 20.80 11.44
N VAL A 87 -9.15 20.80 12.78
CA VAL A 87 -8.30 21.70 13.59
C VAL A 87 -6.84 21.26 13.56
N ARG A 88 -5.97 22.17 13.12
CA ARG A 88 -4.51 21.96 13.01
C ARG A 88 -3.76 23.15 13.59
N CYS A 89 -2.52 22.92 14.03
CA CYS A 89 -1.64 23.99 14.44
C CYS A 89 -1.34 24.92 13.26
N ARG A 90 -1.44 26.24 13.47
CA ARG A 90 -1.21 27.24 12.41
C ARG A 90 0.25 27.33 11.94
N SER A 91 1.20 26.83 12.73
CA SER A 91 2.62 26.84 12.39
C SER A 91 3.08 25.50 11.81
N CYS A 92 3.03 24.41 12.59
CA CYS A 92 3.57 23.11 12.17
C CYS A 92 2.54 22.17 11.54
N ARG A 93 1.28 22.59 11.36
CA ARG A 93 0.18 21.80 10.77
C ARG A 93 -0.19 20.49 11.49
N THR A 94 0.40 20.21 12.65
CA THR A 94 0.01 19.07 13.51
C THR A 94 -1.48 19.12 13.84
N TYR A 95 -2.19 18.01 13.63
CA TYR A 95 -3.58 17.83 14.02
C TYR A 95 -3.76 18.01 15.53
N ILE A 96 -4.89 18.59 15.94
CA ILE A 96 -5.28 18.56 17.34
C ILE A 96 -5.40 17.10 17.79
N ASN A 97 -4.90 16.78 18.98
CA ASN A 97 -4.73 15.40 19.44
C ASN A 97 -4.73 15.34 20.98
N PRO A 98 -4.77 14.15 21.60
CA PRO A 98 -4.88 13.99 23.05
C PRO A 98 -3.76 14.62 23.90
N PHE A 99 -2.62 14.95 23.29
CA PHE A 99 -1.45 15.48 24.00
C PHE A 99 -1.39 17.01 24.04
N ILE A 100 -2.42 17.69 23.53
CA ILE A 100 -2.51 19.15 23.61
C ILE A 100 -2.76 19.61 25.05
N GLN A 101 -2.42 20.87 25.34
CA GLN A 101 -2.80 21.54 26.59
C GLN A 101 -3.83 22.63 26.29
N PHE A 102 -5.04 22.53 26.82
CA PHE A 102 -6.00 23.63 26.76
C PHE A 102 -5.55 24.80 27.65
N LEU A 103 -5.78 26.01 27.16
CA LEU A 103 -5.50 27.30 27.80
C LEU A 103 -6.80 28.12 27.82
N GLU A 104 -6.86 29.14 28.68
CA GLU A 104 -7.94 30.14 28.70
C GLU A 104 -9.35 29.51 28.63
N PRO A 105 -9.81 28.86 29.72
CA PRO A 105 -10.99 27.97 29.74
C PRO A 105 -11.39 27.23 28.45
N GLY A 106 -10.42 26.68 27.70
CA GLY A 106 -10.69 25.94 26.47
C GLY A 106 -10.77 26.79 25.20
N ARG A 107 -10.58 28.11 25.27
CA ARG A 107 -10.56 29.03 24.11
C ARG A 107 -9.30 28.89 23.27
N ARG A 108 -8.23 28.38 23.86
CA ARG A 108 -6.94 28.16 23.20
C ARG A 108 -6.38 26.80 23.52
N TRP A 109 -5.46 26.35 22.68
CA TRP A 109 -4.70 25.13 22.90
C TRP A 109 -3.24 25.30 22.51
N ARG A 110 -2.35 24.67 23.27
CA ARG A 110 -0.91 24.63 23.01
C ARG A 110 -0.58 23.34 22.24
N CYS A 111 0.11 23.49 21.12
CA CYS A 111 0.57 22.36 20.32
C CYS A 111 1.68 21.58 21.07
N PRO A 112 1.61 20.24 21.17
CA PRO A 112 2.63 19.44 21.85
C PRO A 112 3.96 19.35 21.07
N VAL A 113 3.98 19.72 19.79
CA VAL A 113 5.15 19.60 18.92
C VAL A 113 5.96 20.90 18.89
N CYS A 114 5.32 22.03 18.54
CA CYS A 114 5.99 23.33 18.41
C CYS A 114 5.71 24.30 19.57
N PHE A 115 4.88 23.90 20.55
CA PHE A 115 4.49 24.70 21.72
C PHE A 115 3.76 26.02 21.43
N LEU A 116 3.42 26.30 20.16
CA LEU A 116 2.63 27.47 19.79
C LEU A 116 1.21 27.37 20.34
N ALA A 117 0.70 28.47 20.88
CA ALA A 117 -0.70 28.63 21.24
C ALA A 117 -1.56 28.96 20.00
N ASN A 118 -2.69 28.26 19.87
CA ASN A 118 -3.65 28.38 18.79
C ASN A 118 -5.04 28.64 19.38
N SER A 119 -5.92 29.33 18.64
CA SER A 119 -7.33 29.45 19.00
C SER A 119 -8.07 28.13 18.73
N VAL A 120 -9.05 27.84 19.57
CA VAL A 120 -10.04 26.77 19.32
C VAL A 120 -11.17 27.38 18.49
N PRO A 121 -11.45 26.88 17.27
CA PRO A 121 -12.60 27.34 16.48
C PRO A 121 -13.93 27.07 17.17
N ASP A 122 -14.95 27.91 16.92
CA ASP A 122 -16.27 27.78 17.55
C ASP A 122 -16.95 26.43 17.21
N ASP A 123 -16.81 25.95 15.97
CA ASP A 123 -17.32 24.63 15.54
C ASP A 123 -16.70 23.47 16.32
N PHE A 124 -15.52 23.69 16.92
CA PHE A 124 -14.88 22.67 17.73
C PHE A 124 -15.61 22.41 19.07
N TYR A 125 -16.48 23.32 19.52
CA TYR A 125 -17.34 23.10 20.70
C TYR A 125 -18.57 22.25 20.39
N HIS A 126 -18.92 22.07 19.12
CA HIS A 126 -20.03 21.21 18.71
C HIS A 126 -19.55 19.77 18.47
N ASP A 127 -19.99 18.81 19.28
CA ASP A 127 -19.65 17.40 19.11
C ASP A 127 -20.46 16.78 17.96
N PRO A 128 -19.84 16.35 16.84
CA PRO A 128 -20.54 15.76 15.71
C PRO A 128 -21.13 14.37 16.03
N GLY A 129 -20.61 13.67 17.04
CA GLY A 129 -21.12 12.35 17.42
C GLY A 129 -22.42 12.42 18.21
N THR A 130 -22.54 13.39 19.13
CA THR A 130 -23.74 13.58 19.96
C THR A 130 -24.67 14.68 19.46
N GLN A 131 -24.24 15.46 18.46
CA GLN A 131 -24.94 16.65 17.94
C GLN A 131 -25.30 17.66 19.02
N THR A 132 -24.40 17.86 19.99
CA THR A 132 -24.60 18.81 21.09
C THR A 132 -23.39 19.70 21.28
N TYR A 133 -23.62 20.92 21.75
CA TYR A 133 -22.56 21.78 22.24
C TYR A 133 -22.04 21.25 23.57
N GLY A 134 -20.72 21.16 23.70
CA GLY A 134 -20.09 20.59 24.86
C GLY A 134 -18.64 21.02 25.01
N GLU A 135 -18.01 20.44 26.03
CA GLU A 135 -16.62 20.72 26.34
C GLU A 135 -15.69 20.08 25.29
N PRO A 136 -14.79 20.85 24.64
CA PRO A 136 -13.85 20.35 23.62
C PRO A 136 -13.03 19.13 24.03
N SER A 137 -12.73 19.00 25.34
CA SER A 137 -11.97 17.90 25.93
C SER A 137 -12.67 16.53 25.81
N ARG A 138 -13.98 16.53 25.54
CA ARG A 138 -14.77 15.30 25.43
C ARG A 138 -14.77 14.70 24.03
N ARG A 139 -14.29 15.42 23.02
CA ARG A 139 -14.33 14.98 21.62
C ARG A 139 -13.46 13.74 21.38
N PRO A 140 -13.86 12.82 20.49
CA PRO A 140 -13.05 11.67 20.11
C PRO A 140 -11.62 12.04 19.68
N GLY A 141 -11.43 13.16 18.97
CA GLY A 141 -10.10 13.63 18.55
C GLY A 141 -9.18 14.10 19.69
N ILE A 142 -9.71 14.27 20.90
CA ILE A 142 -8.93 14.53 22.12
C ILE A 142 -8.85 13.29 23.02
N ARG A 143 -9.78 12.35 22.90
CA ARG A 143 -9.83 11.14 23.73
C ARG A 143 -9.15 9.91 23.13
N SER A 144 -8.94 9.90 21.81
CA SER A 144 -8.38 8.77 21.09
C SER A 144 -7.12 9.20 20.33
N ALA A 145 -6.05 8.41 20.45
CA ALA A 145 -4.80 8.66 19.73
C ALA A 145 -4.82 8.15 18.27
N THR A 146 -5.80 7.31 17.93
CA THR A 146 -6.04 6.82 16.56
C THR A 146 -7.47 7.15 16.19
N ILE A 147 -7.63 7.94 15.15
CA ILE A 147 -8.92 8.40 14.61
C ILE A 147 -8.78 8.52 13.09
N GLU A 148 -9.91 8.56 12.39
CA GLU A 148 -9.96 8.86 10.96
C GLU A 148 -10.85 10.08 10.74
N PHE A 149 -10.38 11.03 9.92
CA PHE A 149 -11.21 12.15 9.50
C PHE A 149 -11.84 11.82 8.15
N ILE A 150 -13.12 12.13 7.99
CA ILE A 150 -13.71 12.28 6.65
C ILE A 150 -13.21 13.62 6.11
N PRO A 151 -12.42 13.65 5.03
CA PRO A 151 -11.82 14.88 4.54
C PRO A 151 -12.89 15.79 3.93
N PRO A 152 -12.95 17.09 4.31
CA PRO A 152 -13.75 18.08 3.59
C PRO A 152 -13.17 18.33 2.19
N SER A 153 -13.95 18.98 1.33
CA SER A 153 -13.60 19.22 -0.08
C SER A 153 -12.27 19.98 -0.28
N GLU A 154 -11.83 20.78 0.69
CA GLU A 154 -10.53 21.48 0.65
C GLU A 154 -9.31 20.53 0.62
N TYR A 155 -9.47 19.25 0.99
CA TYR A 155 -8.41 18.24 0.89
C TYR A 155 -8.41 17.50 -0.46
N MET A 156 -9.36 17.81 -1.34
CA MET A 156 -9.53 17.16 -2.63
C MET A 156 -9.15 18.14 -3.75
N LEU A 157 -8.10 17.81 -4.51
CA LEU A 157 -7.78 18.54 -5.75
C LEU A 157 -8.77 18.19 -6.87
N LEU A 158 -9.22 16.93 -6.87
CA LEU A 158 -10.18 16.37 -7.80
C LEU A 158 -11.13 15.44 -7.02
N PRO A 159 -12.35 15.19 -7.53
CA PRO A 159 -13.23 14.18 -6.97
C PRO A 159 -12.54 12.80 -6.92
N PRO A 160 -12.79 11.97 -5.89
CA PRO A 160 -12.21 10.64 -5.80
C PRO A 160 -12.52 9.78 -7.04
N HIS A 161 -11.45 9.35 -7.72
CA HIS A 161 -11.53 8.44 -8.86
C HIS A 161 -12.08 7.06 -8.44
N PRO A 162 -12.71 6.32 -9.36
CA PRO A 162 -13.11 4.94 -9.10
C PRO A 162 -11.88 4.04 -8.85
N ALA A 163 -12.08 2.94 -8.14
CA ALA A 163 -11.03 1.94 -7.98
C ALA A 163 -10.82 1.19 -9.31
N ASN A 164 -9.65 1.38 -9.94
CA ASN A 164 -9.28 0.71 -11.18
C ASN A 164 -8.30 -0.44 -10.91
N TYR A 165 -8.63 -1.63 -11.41
CA TYR A 165 -7.82 -2.83 -11.29
C TYR A 165 -7.38 -3.33 -12.66
N LEU A 166 -6.08 -3.30 -12.94
CA LEU A 166 -5.53 -3.81 -14.20
C LEU A 166 -4.74 -5.09 -13.93
N PHE A 167 -5.19 -6.20 -14.51
CA PHE A 167 -4.52 -7.49 -14.41
C PHE A 167 -3.69 -7.74 -15.68
N CYS A 168 -2.38 -7.97 -15.51
CA CYS A 168 -1.47 -8.27 -16.60
C CYS A 168 -0.93 -9.70 -16.45
N PHE A 169 -1.21 -10.58 -17.41
CA PHE A 169 -0.80 -11.99 -17.37
C PHE A 169 0.26 -12.33 -18.41
N ASP A 170 1.39 -12.89 -17.97
CA ASP A 170 2.35 -13.57 -18.84
C ASP A 170 1.71 -14.83 -19.42
N VAL A 171 1.58 -14.89 -20.74
CA VAL A 171 0.98 -16.00 -21.47
C VAL A 171 1.99 -16.71 -22.38
N SER A 172 3.29 -16.55 -22.08
CA SER A 172 4.34 -17.36 -22.68
C SER A 172 4.12 -18.85 -22.37
N ARG A 173 4.68 -19.72 -23.20
CA ARG A 173 4.62 -21.18 -23.06
C ARG A 173 5.07 -21.64 -21.68
N ASN A 174 6.13 -21.03 -21.13
CA ASN A 174 6.61 -21.33 -19.78
C ASN A 174 5.53 -20.99 -18.74
N ALA A 175 4.91 -19.82 -18.88
CA ALA A 175 3.87 -19.37 -17.99
C ALA A 175 2.66 -20.30 -18.00
N ILE A 176 2.15 -20.65 -19.19
CA ILE A 176 1.02 -21.58 -19.34
C ILE A 176 1.36 -22.96 -18.76
N ALA A 177 2.58 -23.47 -18.95
CA ALA A 177 3.01 -24.77 -18.45
C ALA A 177 2.99 -24.87 -16.91
N THR A 178 3.18 -23.76 -16.18
CA THR A 178 3.08 -23.76 -14.70
C THR A 178 1.64 -23.97 -14.20
N GLY A 179 0.63 -23.73 -15.05
CA GLY A 179 -0.77 -23.76 -14.68
C GLY A 179 -1.25 -22.58 -13.83
N TYR A 180 -0.40 -21.56 -13.58
CA TYR A 180 -0.76 -20.42 -12.74
C TYR A 180 -1.95 -19.63 -13.29
N LEU A 181 -2.04 -19.47 -14.63
CA LEU A 181 -3.11 -18.69 -15.26
C LEU A 181 -4.48 -19.30 -14.92
N ARG A 182 -4.61 -20.63 -14.94
CA ARG A 182 -5.85 -21.33 -14.55
C ARG A 182 -6.20 -21.07 -13.08
N LEU A 183 -5.21 -21.11 -12.19
CA LEU A 183 -5.40 -20.85 -10.77
C LEU A 183 -5.85 -19.40 -10.52
N VAL A 184 -5.15 -18.43 -11.11
CA VAL A 184 -5.41 -17.00 -10.91
C VAL A 184 -6.76 -16.62 -11.51
N CYS A 185 -7.06 -17.04 -12.75
CA CYS A 185 -8.37 -16.80 -13.36
C CYS A 185 -9.49 -17.41 -12.50
N GLY A 186 -9.36 -18.67 -12.05
CA GLY A 186 -10.37 -19.30 -11.19
C GLY A 186 -10.58 -18.58 -9.85
N ARG A 187 -9.50 -18.10 -9.23
CA ARG A 187 -9.58 -17.29 -8.00
C ARG A 187 -10.19 -15.93 -8.25
N LEU A 188 -9.83 -15.28 -9.35
CA LEU A 188 -10.34 -13.95 -9.70
C LEU A 188 -11.84 -14.02 -10.00
N THR A 189 -12.31 -15.03 -10.74
CA THR A 189 -13.74 -15.29 -10.94
C THR A 189 -14.48 -15.42 -9.61
N ALA A 190 -13.95 -16.22 -8.68
CA ALA A 190 -14.58 -16.46 -7.37
C ALA A 190 -14.58 -15.22 -6.46
N LEU A 191 -13.61 -14.32 -6.63
CA LEU A 191 -13.43 -13.13 -5.80
C LEU A 191 -13.91 -11.83 -6.48
N LEU A 192 -14.37 -11.88 -7.73
CA LEU A 192 -14.72 -10.70 -8.54
C LEU A 192 -15.66 -9.73 -7.79
N ASN A 193 -16.72 -10.27 -7.19
CA ASN A 193 -17.70 -9.47 -6.43
C ASN A 193 -17.16 -8.94 -5.09
N ARG A 194 -16.08 -9.54 -4.57
CA ARG A 194 -15.42 -9.17 -3.30
C ARG A 194 -14.27 -8.18 -3.49
N ILE A 195 -13.93 -7.79 -4.71
CA ILE A 195 -12.92 -6.78 -4.98
C ILE A 195 -13.34 -5.46 -4.33
N SER A 196 -12.48 -4.85 -3.51
CA SER A 196 -12.80 -3.62 -2.79
C SER A 196 -13.14 -2.46 -3.73
N GLY A 197 -14.08 -1.61 -3.34
CA GLY A 197 -14.47 -0.43 -4.12
C GLY A 197 -15.98 -0.18 -4.06
N ASP A 198 -16.38 1.01 -4.49
CA ASP A 198 -17.79 1.36 -4.65
C ASP A 198 -18.37 0.76 -5.95
N SER A 199 -19.60 1.14 -6.30
CA SER A 199 -20.27 0.68 -7.53
C SER A 199 -19.58 1.13 -8.84
N ARG A 200 -18.61 2.04 -8.76
CA ARG A 200 -17.86 2.56 -9.91
C ARG A 200 -16.57 1.78 -10.17
N ARG A 201 -16.21 0.79 -9.33
CA ARG A 201 -14.99 -0.02 -9.50
C ARG A 201 -14.89 -0.63 -10.89
N GLN A 202 -13.71 -0.53 -11.49
CA GLN A 202 -13.43 -0.94 -12.86
C GLN A 202 -12.32 -2.00 -12.91
N ILE A 203 -12.34 -2.82 -13.94
CA ILE A 203 -11.35 -3.85 -14.19
C ILE A 203 -10.93 -3.87 -15.67
N ALA A 204 -9.67 -4.18 -15.90
CA ALA A 204 -9.09 -4.32 -17.23
C ALA A 204 -8.11 -5.49 -17.27
N PHE A 205 -7.92 -6.07 -18.46
CA PHE A 205 -7.07 -7.23 -18.67
C PHE A 205 -6.10 -6.99 -19.82
N ILE A 206 -4.84 -7.31 -19.59
CA ILE A 206 -3.80 -7.41 -20.62
C ILE A 206 -3.15 -8.78 -20.48
N THR A 207 -2.93 -9.46 -21.59
CA THR A 207 -2.00 -10.59 -21.61
C THR A 207 -0.80 -10.23 -22.46
N TYR A 208 0.32 -10.90 -22.24
CA TYR A 208 1.53 -10.59 -22.97
C TYR A 208 2.46 -11.79 -23.12
N ASP A 209 3.12 -11.84 -24.26
CA ASP A 209 4.15 -12.81 -24.64
C ASP A 209 5.21 -12.08 -25.47
N SER A 210 5.43 -12.43 -26.73
CA SER A 210 6.18 -11.60 -27.69
C SER A 210 5.42 -10.35 -28.14
N ALA A 211 4.10 -10.28 -27.93
CA ALA A 211 3.25 -9.14 -28.25
C ALA A 211 2.38 -8.74 -27.05
N VAL A 212 1.77 -7.56 -27.12
CA VAL A 212 0.81 -7.10 -26.11
C VAL A 212 -0.60 -7.37 -26.60
N ASN A 213 -1.39 -8.04 -25.77
CA ASN A 213 -2.73 -8.47 -26.11
C ASN A 213 -3.77 -7.75 -25.23
N PHE A 214 -4.76 -7.14 -25.89
CA PHE A 214 -5.86 -6.44 -25.26
C PHE A 214 -7.17 -7.21 -25.41
N TYR A 215 -8.03 -7.07 -24.41
CA TYR A 215 -9.36 -7.68 -24.39
C TYR A 215 -10.38 -6.58 -24.20
N LYS A 216 -11.23 -6.38 -25.21
CA LYS A 216 -12.30 -5.39 -25.19
C LYS A 216 -13.65 -6.06 -25.01
N LEU A 217 -14.37 -5.74 -23.94
CA LEU A 217 -15.73 -6.22 -23.73
C LEU A 217 -16.70 -5.42 -24.63
N CYS A 218 -17.54 -6.16 -25.35
CA CYS A 218 -18.55 -5.64 -26.27
C CYS A 218 -19.87 -6.36 -25.97
N GLY A 219 -20.59 -5.87 -24.96
CA GLY A 219 -21.74 -6.57 -24.39
C GLY A 219 -21.30 -7.91 -23.80
N ASP A 220 -21.88 -8.99 -24.31
CA ASP A 220 -21.61 -10.37 -23.85
C ASP A 220 -20.42 -11.03 -24.58
N THR A 221 -19.76 -10.29 -25.48
CA THR A 221 -18.63 -10.82 -26.27
C THR A 221 -17.32 -10.12 -25.95
N VAL A 222 -16.21 -10.85 -26.05
CA VAL A 222 -14.86 -10.30 -25.87
C VAL A 222 -14.20 -10.19 -27.25
N ARG A 223 -13.73 -9.00 -27.61
CA ARG A 223 -12.89 -8.77 -28.78
C ARG A 223 -11.41 -8.82 -28.37
N PHE A 224 -10.66 -9.67 -29.04
CA PHE A 224 -9.21 -9.82 -28.85
C PHE A 224 -8.45 -8.95 -29.84
N MET A 225 -7.47 -8.19 -29.37
CA MET A 225 -6.62 -7.31 -30.18
C MET A 225 -5.16 -7.53 -29.82
N ILE A 226 -4.28 -7.60 -30.83
CA ILE A 226 -2.84 -7.81 -30.65
C ILE A 226 -2.10 -6.56 -31.12
N CYS A 227 -1.16 -6.09 -30.32
CA CYS A 227 -0.18 -5.06 -30.65
C CYS A 227 1.21 -5.71 -30.71
N PRO A 228 1.68 -6.09 -31.91
CA PRO A 228 2.98 -6.72 -32.09
C PRO A 228 4.13 -5.71 -32.12
N ASP A 229 3.84 -4.43 -32.39
CA ASP A 229 4.83 -3.36 -32.38
C ASP A 229 5.12 -2.93 -30.93
N LEU A 230 6.32 -3.25 -30.46
CA LEU A 230 6.77 -3.02 -29.09
C LEU A 230 7.54 -1.71 -28.91
N ASP A 231 7.96 -1.06 -30.00
CA ASP A 231 8.76 0.16 -29.97
C ASP A 231 7.88 1.39 -29.76
N GLU A 232 6.74 1.45 -30.47
CA GLU A 232 5.72 2.48 -30.30
C GLU A 232 4.33 1.85 -30.09
N PRO A 233 4.08 1.24 -28.91
CA PRO A 233 2.82 0.54 -28.70
C PRO A 233 1.65 1.54 -28.65
N LEU A 234 0.71 1.34 -29.57
CA LEU A 234 -0.51 2.12 -29.68
C LEU A 234 -1.59 1.55 -28.75
N LEU A 235 -2.22 2.42 -27.96
CA LEU A 235 -3.35 2.04 -27.13
C LEU A 235 -4.62 2.00 -28.01
N PRO A 236 -5.39 0.89 -28.02
CA PRO A 236 -6.69 0.87 -28.68
C PRO A 236 -7.70 1.77 -27.95
N ASP A 237 -8.85 2.03 -28.58
CA ASP A 237 -9.90 2.87 -27.98
C ASP A 237 -10.26 2.43 -26.56
N TYR A 238 -10.25 3.39 -25.64
CA TYR A 238 -10.45 3.17 -24.19
C TYR A 238 -11.81 2.54 -23.86
N GLU A 239 -12.87 2.84 -24.62
CA GLU A 239 -14.20 2.28 -24.40
C GLU A 239 -14.20 0.76 -24.53
N GLY A 240 -14.61 0.07 -23.47
CA GLY A 240 -14.67 -1.39 -23.39
C GLY A 240 -13.33 -2.07 -23.09
N LEU A 241 -12.23 -1.33 -22.87
CA LEU A 241 -10.98 -1.90 -22.33
C LEU A 241 -10.94 -1.87 -20.80
N VAL A 242 -11.60 -0.87 -20.21
CA VAL A 242 -11.70 -0.67 -18.76
C VAL A 242 -13.18 -0.65 -18.37
N ASP A 243 -13.68 -1.78 -17.91
CA ASP A 243 -15.11 -2.01 -17.70
C ASP A 243 -15.50 -1.98 -16.23
N ARG A 244 -16.72 -1.53 -15.96
CA ARG A 244 -17.28 -1.56 -14.60
C ARG A 244 -17.61 -3.00 -14.23
N ILE A 245 -17.05 -3.48 -13.12
CA ILE A 245 -17.27 -4.85 -12.64
C ILE A 245 -18.75 -5.14 -12.47
N ASN A 246 -19.51 -4.18 -11.92
CA ASN A 246 -20.92 -4.35 -11.63
C ASN A 246 -21.81 -4.44 -12.89
N ASN A 247 -21.36 -3.94 -14.04
CA ASN A 247 -22.13 -3.96 -15.28
C ASN A 247 -21.82 -5.18 -16.15
N SER A 248 -20.62 -5.74 -16.02
CA SER A 248 -20.09 -6.77 -16.93
C SER A 248 -19.64 -8.03 -16.19
N ALA A 249 -20.15 -8.28 -14.98
CA ALA A 249 -19.68 -9.36 -14.12
C ALA A 249 -19.72 -10.74 -14.80
N GLU A 250 -20.83 -11.09 -15.46
CA GLU A 250 -21.00 -12.36 -16.16
C GLU A 250 -20.00 -12.50 -17.32
N ALA A 251 -19.93 -11.48 -18.19
CA ALA A 251 -18.98 -11.44 -19.30
C ALA A 251 -17.52 -11.55 -18.85
N ILE A 252 -17.15 -10.90 -17.73
CA ILE A 252 -15.81 -11.01 -17.13
C ILE A 252 -15.56 -12.42 -16.60
N GLN A 253 -16.54 -13.04 -15.93
CA GLN A 253 -16.41 -14.40 -15.41
C GLN A 253 -16.25 -15.43 -16.53
N ASP A 254 -17.05 -15.32 -17.59
CA ASP A 254 -16.96 -16.17 -18.77
C ASP A 254 -15.61 -16.00 -19.48
N PHE A 255 -15.15 -14.76 -19.64
CA PHE A 255 -13.82 -14.46 -20.17
C PHE A 255 -12.72 -15.15 -19.36
N LEU A 256 -12.74 -15.01 -18.03
CA LEU A 256 -11.75 -15.63 -17.14
C LEU A 256 -11.80 -17.16 -17.17
N HIS A 257 -12.97 -17.76 -17.40
CA HIS A 257 -13.10 -19.21 -17.58
C HIS A 257 -12.51 -19.70 -18.91
N GLN A 258 -12.69 -18.93 -19.98
CA GLN A 258 -12.26 -19.29 -21.33
C GLN A 258 -10.76 -19.00 -21.58
N LEU A 259 -10.22 -17.95 -20.97
CA LEU A 259 -8.86 -17.46 -21.23
C LEU A 259 -7.76 -18.54 -21.11
N PRO A 260 -7.71 -19.36 -20.04
CA PRO A 260 -6.68 -20.40 -19.92
C PRO A 260 -6.83 -21.53 -20.96
N GLN A 261 -8.06 -21.78 -21.44
CA GLN A 261 -8.31 -22.80 -22.45
C GLN A 261 -7.91 -22.31 -23.84
N ALA A 262 -8.20 -21.04 -24.15
CA ALA A 262 -7.85 -20.41 -25.41
C ALA A 262 -6.34 -20.34 -25.65
N LEU A 263 -5.55 -20.22 -24.57
CA LEU A 263 -4.08 -20.09 -24.62
C LEU A 263 -3.33 -21.39 -24.31
N ALA A 264 -4.04 -22.51 -24.14
CA ALA A 264 -3.43 -23.78 -23.71
C ALA A 264 -2.39 -24.35 -24.69
N SER A 265 -2.50 -24.02 -25.98
CA SER A 265 -1.64 -24.51 -27.06
C SER A 265 -0.58 -23.50 -27.52
N THR A 266 -0.35 -22.41 -26.77
CA THR A 266 0.66 -21.41 -27.14
C THR A 266 2.06 -22.02 -27.24
N ASN A 267 2.80 -21.59 -28.27
CA ASN A 267 4.20 -21.95 -28.48
C ASN A 267 5.14 -20.75 -28.31
N ASP A 268 4.60 -19.57 -27.97
CA ASP A 268 5.38 -18.35 -27.82
C ASP A 268 6.27 -18.43 -26.56
N VAL A 269 7.51 -17.98 -26.66
CA VAL A 269 8.50 -18.01 -25.55
C VAL A 269 8.96 -16.60 -25.15
N GLY A 270 8.41 -15.58 -25.81
CA GLY A 270 8.71 -14.17 -25.56
C GLY A 270 8.01 -13.65 -24.32
N ASN A 271 8.58 -12.58 -23.78
CA ASN A 271 8.05 -11.85 -22.64
C ASN A 271 8.40 -10.36 -22.81
N CYS A 272 7.38 -9.57 -23.18
CA CYS A 272 7.47 -8.12 -23.44
C CYS A 272 7.07 -7.25 -22.23
N LEU A 273 7.31 -7.70 -20.99
CA LEU A 273 6.88 -7.02 -19.77
C LEU A 273 7.22 -5.52 -19.72
N GLY A 274 8.37 -5.09 -20.26
CA GLY A 274 8.71 -3.67 -20.23
C GLY A 274 7.87 -2.82 -21.19
N SER A 275 7.57 -3.30 -22.40
CA SER A 275 6.62 -2.61 -23.30
C SER A 275 5.21 -2.61 -22.70
N VAL A 276 4.78 -3.71 -22.08
CA VAL A 276 3.52 -3.78 -21.31
C VAL A 276 3.51 -2.76 -20.17
N SER A 277 4.66 -2.52 -19.54
CA SER A 277 4.80 -1.55 -18.45
C SER A 277 4.51 -0.13 -18.92
N GLN A 278 4.91 0.25 -20.12
CA GLN A 278 4.59 1.57 -20.66
C GLN A 278 3.11 1.69 -21.02
N ILE A 279 2.52 0.66 -21.62
CA ILE A 279 1.11 0.63 -22.03
C ILE A 279 0.16 0.69 -20.85
N ARG A 280 0.41 -0.12 -19.82
CA ARG A 280 -0.47 -0.17 -18.63
C ARG A 280 -0.57 1.17 -17.93
N LEU A 281 0.52 1.95 -17.91
CA LEU A 281 0.51 3.30 -17.35
C LEU A 281 -0.28 4.26 -18.24
N ARG A 282 -0.14 4.18 -19.56
CA ARG A 282 -0.98 4.97 -20.49
C ARG A 282 -2.47 4.62 -20.35
N LEU A 283 -2.79 3.36 -20.06
CA LEU A 283 -4.18 2.89 -19.93
C LEU A 283 -4.86 3.43 -18.67
N ILE A 284 -4.25 3.35 -17.49
CA ILE A 284 -4.92 3.75 -16.22
C ILE A 284 -4.32 5.01 -15.58
N GLY A 285 -3.36 5.67 -16.24
CA GLY A 285 -2.60 6.79 -15.67
C GLY A 285 -3.41 8.04 -15.38
N GLU A 286 -4.48 8.30 -16.15
CA GLU A 286 -5.35 9.46 -15.92
C GLU A 286 -6.25 9.30 -14.70
N THR A 287 -6.59 8.06 -14.35
CA THR A 287 -7.54 7.74 -13.27
C THR A 287 -6.87 7.16 -12.03
N GLY A 288 -5.61 6.75 -12.13
CA GLY A 288 -4.89 6.01 -11.10
C GLY A 288 -5.46 4.60 -10.89
N GLY A 289 -4.85 3.84 -9.98
CA GLY A 289 -5.35 2.52 -9.61
C GLY A 289 -4.26 1.54 -9.23
N ARG A 290 -4.57 0.25 -9.39
CA ARG A 290 -3.67 -0.85 -9.04
C ARG A 290 -3.48 -1.79 -10.22
N ILE A 291 -2.21 -2.06 -10.51
CA ILE A 291 -1.77 -3.02 -11.52
C ILE A 291 -1.30 -4.27 -10.81
N SER A 292 -1.85 -5.43 -11.15
CA SER A 292 -1.38 -6.73 -10.68
C SER A 292 -0.75 -7.48 -11.84
N SER A 293 0.57 -7.56 -11.86
CA SER A 293 1.36 -8.20 -12.91
C SER A 293 1.84 -9.57 -12.49
N PHE A 294 1.57 -10.56 -13.33
CA PHE A 294 2.03 -11.93 -13.16
C PHE A 294 3.05 -12.21 -14.25
N THR A 295 4.25 -12.60 -13.86
CA THR A 295 5.34 -12.93 -14.77
C THR A 295 6.01 -14.21 -14.28
N THR A 296 6.45 -15.06 -15.19
CA THR A 296 7.06 -16.36 -14.83
C THR A 296 8.48 -16.50 -15.37
N SER A 297 8.91 -15.52 -16.16
CA SER A 297 10.20 -15.52 -16.83
C SER A 297 10.78 -14.11 -16.86
N ILE A 298 12.10 -14.03 -16.99
CA ILE A 298 12.79 -12.76 -17.19
C ILE A 298 12.30 -12.16 -18.53
N PRO A 299 12.02 -10.84 -18.61
CA PRO A 299 11.63 -10.21 -19.87
C PRO A 299 12.68 -10.48 -20.94
N THR A 300 12.26 -10.88 -22.14
CA THR A 300 13.13 -11.31 -23.24
C THR A 300 13.08 -10.39 -24.45
N VAL A 301 12.02 -9.61 -24.60
CA VAL A 301 11.80 -8.71 -25.75
C VAL A 301 11.26 -7.35 -25.29
N GLY A 302 11.42 -6.33 -26.13
CA GLY A 302 10.92 -4.98 -25.89
C GLY A 302 11.78 -4.15 -24.95
N ALA A 303 11.20 -3.07 -24.43
CA ALA A 303 11.90 -2.15 -23.54
C ALA A 303 12.29 -2.84 -22.22
N GLY A 304 13.41 -2.44 -21.61
CA GLY A 304 13.77 -2.88 -20.25
C GLY A 304 14.23 -4.34 -20.12
N THR A 305 14.46 -5.07 -21.23
CA THR A 305 15.05 -6.41 -21.23
C THR A 305 16.42 -6.40 -20.53
N PRO A 306 16.58 -7.09 -19.38
CA PRO A 306 17.84 -7.14 -18.69
C PRO A 306 18.82 -8.11 -19.38
N ARG A 307 20.12 -7.83 -19.28
CA ARG A 307 21.15 -8.77 -19.72
C ARG A 307 21.42 -9.81 -18.63
N PRO A 308 21.62 -11.10 -18.97
CA PRO A 308 22.09 -12.11 -18.03
C PRO A 308 23.38 -11.64 -17.36
N ARG A 309 23.39 -11.62 -16.03
CA ARG A 309 24.47 -11.02 -15.22
C ARG A 309 25.07 -11.95 -14.17
N GLU A 310 24.37 -13.03 -13.82
CA GLU A 310 24.87 -13.99 -12.84
C GLU A 310 25.92 -14.89 -13.49
N ASN A 311 27.14 -14.81 -13.00
CA ASN A 311 28.22 -15.72 -13.37
C ASN A 311 28.39 -16.77 -12.26
N PRO A 312 28.12 -18.06 -12.51
CA PRO A 312 28.26 -19.13 -11.52
C PRO A 312 29.66 -19.20 -10.87
N ASN A 313 30.69 -18.71 -11.57
CA ASN A 313 32.09 -18.74 -11.12
C ASN A 313 32.48 -17.55 -10.22
N GLU A 314 31.63 -16.52 -10.07
CA GLU A 314 31.93 -15.30 -9.32
C GLU A 314 31.28 -15.24 -7.92
N ARG A 315 30.78 -16.37 -7.40
CA ARG A 315 30.11 -16.50 -6.08
C ARG A 315 30.96 -16.11 -4.84
N SER A 316 32.20 -15.67 -5.04
CA SER A 316 33.19 -15.39 -3.98
C SER A 316 33.59 -13.91 -3.87
N LEU A 317 33.07 -13.02 -4.71
CA LEU A 317 33.32 -11.58 -4.64
C LEU A 317 32.10 -10.85 -4.06
N GLY A 318 32.24 -10.37 -2.81
CA GLY A 318 31.31 -9.49 -2.08
C GLY A 318 29.96 -9.23 -2.76
N ASP A 319 28.95 -9.97 -2.31
CA ASP A 319 27.63 -10.21 -2.91
C ASP A 319 26.79 -8.98 -3.34
N ALA A 320 27.24 -7.75 -3.09
CA ALA A 320 26.47 -6.53 -3.34
C ALA A 320 26.37 -6.11 -4.82
N LYS A 321 27.28 -6.59 -5.70
CA LYS A 321 27.35 -6.15 -7.11
C LYS A 321 26.10 -6.51 -7.93
N PHE A 322 25.42 -7.60 -7.58
CA PHE A 322 24.22 -8.08 -8.29
C PHE A 322 22.91 -7.81 -7.53
N LEU A 323 22.94 -7.12 -6.38
CA LEU A 323 21.70 -6.79 -5.66
C LEU A 323 20.98 -5.57 -6.23
N GLY A 324 21.71 -4.67 -6.89
CA GLY A 324 21.13 -3.51 -7.57
C GLY A 324 20.33 -3.90 -8.82
N PRO A 325 19.40 -3.03 -9.28
CA PRO A 325 18.70 -3.25 -10.55
C PRO A 325 19.69 -3.24 -11.72
N ALA A 326 19.48 -4.11 -12.71
CA ALA A 326 20.36 -4.20 -13.88
C ALA A 326 20.24 -2.97 -14.82
N THR A 327 19.09 -2.32 -14.80
CA THR A 327 18.77 -1.11 -15.57
C THR A 327 17.89 -0.21 -14.72
N ASP A 328 17.93 1.10 -14.96
CA ASP A 328 17.04 2.06 -14.28
C ASP A 328 15.57 1.99 -14.74
N PHE A 329 15.24 1.14 -15.73
CA PHE A 329 13.89 1.01 -16.28
C PHE A 329 12.79 0.89 -15.21
N CYS A 330 12.90 -0.10 -14.30
CA CYS A 330 11.91 -0.31 -13.25
C CYS A 330 11.82 0.88 -12.28
N LYS A 331 12.94 1.56 -12.04
CA LYS A 331 12.99 2.73 -11.16
C LYS A 331 12.27 3.91 -11.79
N THR A 332 12.61 4.28 -13.04
CA THR A 332 11.93 5.34 -13.79
C THR A 332 10.44 5.05 -13.89
N PHE A 333 10.10 3.83 -14.30
CA PHE A 333 8.71 3.39 -14.39
C PHE A 333 7.95 3.51 -13.04
N SER A 334 8.58 3.14 -11.92
CA SER A 334 7.95 3.28 -10.59
C SER A 334 7.69 4.74 -10.18
N LEU A 335 8.57 5.66 -10.60
CA LEU A 335 8.39 7.10 -10.36
C LEU A 335 7.23 7.63 -11.20
N ASP A 336 7.14 7.23 -12.47
CA ASP A 336 6.05 7.63 -13.37
C ASP A 336 4.70 7.12 -12.86
N CYS A 337 4.63 5.87 -12.38
CA CYS A 337 3.46 5.32 -11.71
C CYS A 337 3.06 6.11 -10.47
N SER A 338 4.04 6.46 -9.62
CA SER A 338 3.78 7.22 -8.40
C SER A 338 3.21 8.61 -8.69
N ALA A 339 3.71 9.27 -9.75
CA ALA A 339 3.22 10.56 -10.20
C ALA A 339 1.75 10.50 -10.68
N GLN A 340 1.33 9.34 -11.20
CA GLN A 340 -0.02 9.09 -11.72
C GLN A 340 -0.92 8.31 -10.76
N GLN A 341 -0.55 8.19 -9.48
CA GLN A 341 -1.34 7.47 -8.46
C GLN A 341 -1.62 6.00 -8.83
N VAL A 342 -0.65 5.36 -9.50
CA VAL A 342 -0.71 3.95 -9.89
C VAL A 342 0.20 3.13 -8.99
N ALA A 343 -0.35 2.12 -8.34
CA ALA A 343 0.41 1.10 -7.61
C ALA A 343 0.64 -0.12 -8.50
N VAL A 344 1.81 -0.76 -8.39
CA VAL A 344 2.14 -1.96 -9.16
C VAL A 344 2.56 -3.09 -8.22
N ASP A 345 1.79 -4.15 -8.23
CA ASP A 345 2.10 -5.41 -7.57
C ASP A 345 2.68 -6.39 -8.60
N CYS A 346 3.85 -6.96 -8.31
CA CYS A 346 4.49 -7.96 -9.16
C CYS A 346 4.50 -9.31 -8.45
N SER A 347 3.92 -10.32 -9.10
CA SER A 347 4.03 -11.73 -8.73
C SER A 347 4.95 -12.41 -9.74
N CYS A 348 6.15 -12.77 -9.28
CA CYS A 348 7.22 -13.38 -10.08
C CYS A 348 7.43 -14.86 -9.72
#